data_AF-M7P1H5-F1
#
_entry.id   AF-M7P1H5-F1
#
_cell.length_a   1.000
_cell.length_b   1.000
_cell.length_c   1.000
_cell.angle_alpha   90.00
_cell.angle_beta   90.00
_cell.angle_gamma   90.00
#
_symmetry.space_group_name_H-M   'P 1'
#
loop_
_entity.id
_entity.type
_entity.pdbx_description
1 polymer ?
#
loop_
_entity_poly.entity_id
_entity_poly.type
_entity_poly.pdbx_seq_one_letter_code
_entity_poly.pdbx_strand_id
1 'polypeptide(L)'
;MFPALHDVLAGVIGGIIVALIGWGLTVAKQLYEKKKFPIEGEYLTYFEDMEDGQPVMVTSLTSIKQKGTRIIGKNTLPDGRSWTIDGNIVGTGHVAGVYSADATYDDGVGSFYLKINGDNLDGMWSGYDNENKTTASGRYFFKKKAQITISEATEADIPSILNLSIPLFGEGYIKDVSDYINSQDGAAFVARENDKVVGYALAKRCEKNDLRNLFGEDEKISVDITHADKAGYLGVIKTIGVSPQRQGHGIGEALFKEAESRLKEKGVKIIVVPGWVDNGKTNIDGLMKHFDYSPFMFDPEYWKARCEKEEFQCPNKKGTACVCGIKFYKKSL
;
A
#
# COMPACT_ATOMS: atom_id res chain seq x y z
N MET A 1 -7.89 -19.69 -72.35
CA MET A 1 -6.76 -19.28 -71.49
C MET A 1 -7.34 -18.34 -70.45
N PHE A 2 -7.45 -18.77 -69.19
CA PHE A 2 -8.42 -18.34 -68.17
C PHE A 2 -8.35 -16.85 -67.75
N PRO A 3 -9.16 -15.94 -68.32
CA PRO A 3 -9.21 -14.54 -67.88
C PRO A 3 -9.85 -14.43 -66.49
N ALA A 4 -10.82 -15.30 -66.21
CA ALA A 4 -11.54 -15.34 -64.94
C ALA A 4 -10.67 -15.66 -63.71
N LEU A 5 -9.53 -16.34 -63.88
CA LEU A 5 -8.64 -16.66 -62.76
C LEU A 5 -7.88 -15.42 -62.27
N HIS A 6 -7.54 -14.50 -63.17
CA HIS A 6 -6.84 -13.26 -62.83
C HIS A 6 -7.73 -12.32 -62.01
N ASP A 7 -9.01 -12.19 -62.38
CA ASP A 7 -9.96 -11.33 -61.67
C ASP A 7 -10.25 -11.83 -60.25
N VAL A 8 -10.42 -13.15 -60.09
CA VAL A 8 -10.62 -13.78 -58.77
C VAL A 8 -9.38 -13.58 -57.89
N LEU A 9 -8.17 -13.80 -58.44
CA LEU A 9 -6.93 -13.61 -57.70
C LEU A 9 -6.71 -12.15 -57.29
N ALA A 10 -7.00 -11.20 -58.19
CA ALA A 10 -6.92 -9.77 -57.89
C ALA A 10 -7.90 -9.37 -56.77
N GLY A 11 -9.13 -9.90 -56.79
CA GLY A 11 -10.12 -9.69 -55.73
C GLY A 11 -9.68 -10.24 -54.37
N VAL A 12 -9.11 -11.45 -54.34
CA VAL A 12 -8.58 -12.06 -53.12
C VAL A 12 -7.39 -11.26 -52.55
N ILE A 13 -6.43 -10.88 -53.40
CA ILE A 13 -5.28 -10.07 -52.98
C ILE A 13 -5.74 -8.70 -52.46
N GLY A 14 -6.65 -8.04 -53.17
CA GLY A 14 -7.23 -6.77 -52.74
C GLY A 14 -7.93 -6.88 -51.38
N GLY A 15 -8.73 -7.93 -51.17
CA GLY A 15 -9.38 -8.21 -49.89
C GLY A 15 -8.39 -8.43 -48.74
N ILE A 16 -7.31 -9.18 -48.98
CA ILE A 16 -6.25 -9.40 -47.99
C ILE A 16 -5.53 -8.09 -47.65
N ILE A 17 -5.18 -7.28 -48.64
CA ILE A 17 -4.50 -5.98 -48.41
C ILE A 17 -5.38 -5.07 -47.56
N VAL A 18 -6.67 -4.94 -47.88
CA VAL A 18 -7.61 -4.12 -47.11
C VAL A 18 -7.75 -4.64 -45.67
N ALA A 19 -7.84 -5.96 -45.48
CA ALA A 19 -7.88 -6.57 -44.15
C ALA A 19 -6.62 -6.29 -43.33
N LEU A 20 -5.44 -6.40 -43.94
CA LEU A 20 -4.15 -6.11 -43.29
C LEU A 20 -4.02 -4.64 -42.92
N ILE A 21 -4.44 -3.71 -43.79
CA ILE A 21 -4.46 -2.27 -43.50
C ILE A 21 -5.42 -1.98 -42.34
N GLY A 22 -6.64 -2.52 -42.38
CA GLY A 22 -7.63 -2.34 -41.31
C GLY A 22 -7.15 -2.88 -39.96
N TRP A 23 -6.51 -4.06 -39.97
CA TRP A 23 -5.88 -4.63 -38.79
C TRP A 23 -4.73 -3.75 -38.29
N GLY A 24 -3.84 -3.29 -39.18
CA GLY A 24 -2.72 -2.42 -38.83
C GLY A 24 -3.17 -1.09 -38.20
N LEU A 25 -4.21 -0.45 -38.76
CA LEU A 25 -4.80 0.76 -38.19
C LEU A 25 -5.41 0.50 -36.81
N THR A 26 -6.07 -0.65 -36.62
CA THR A 26 -6.64 -1.05 -35.33
C THR A 26 -5.55 -1.24 -34.28
N VAL A 27 -4.47 -1.94 -34.62
CA VAL A 27 -3.31 -2.13 -33.73
C VAL A 27 -2.63 -0.80 -33.42
N ALA A 28 -2.40 0.05 -34.41
CA ALA A 28 -1.81 1.38 -34.22
C ALA A 28 -2.66 2.25 -33.27
N LYS A 29 -3.99 2.23 -33.44
CA LYS A 29 -4.92 2.91 -32.53
C LYS A 29 -4.85 2.35 -31.12
N GLN A 30 -4.81 1.03 -30.96
CA GLN A 30 -4.70 0.39 -29.64
C GLN A 30 -3.39 0.76 -28.93
N LEU A 31 -2.27 0.79 -29.66
CA LEU A 31 -0.97 1.21 -29.12
C LEU A 31 -0.96 2.70 -28.77
N TYR A 32 -1.58 3.54 -29.59
CA TYR A 32 -1.72 4.96 -29.31
C TYR A 32 -2.51 5.21 -28.01
N GLU A 33 -3.66 4.56 -27.83
CA GLU A 33 -4.45 4.69 -26.61
C GLU A 33 -3.71 4.15 -25.38
N LYS A 34 -3.00 3.02 -25.51
CA LYS A 34 -2.17 2.47 -24.42
C LYS A 34 -1.06 3.43 -24.00
N LYS A 35 -0.41 4.09 -24.96
CA LYS A 35 0.63 5.09 -24.69
C LYS A 35 0.04 6.38 -24.10
N LYS A 36 -1.12 6.81 -24.58
CA LYS A 36 -1.80 8.02 -24.12
C LYS A 36 -2.37 7.85 -22.72
N PHE A 37 -2.86 6.66 -22.39
CA PHE A 37 -3.51 6.32 -21.12
C PHE A 37 -2.97 4.97 -20.60
N PRO A 38 -1.81 4.96 -19.91
CA PRO A 38 -1.14 3.74 -19.46
C PRO A 38 -1.73 3.18 -18.15
N ILE A 39 -2.98 2.74 -18.19
CA ILE A 39 -3.75 2.30 -16.99
C ILE A 39 -3.60 0.81 -16.66
N GLU A 40 -2.82 0.07 -17.45
CA GLU A 40 -2.45 -1.31 -17.13
C GLU A 40 -1.49 -1.36 -15.93
N GLY A 41 -1.71 -2.30 -15.01
CA GLY A 41 -0.84 -2.55 -13.86
C GLY A 41 -1.56 -3.10 -12.62
N GLU A 42 -0.82 -3.18 -11.53
CA GLU A 42 -1.36 -3.46 -10.18
C GLU A 42 -1.65 -2.16 -9.44
N TYR A 43 -2.73 -2.16 -8.66
CA TYR A 43 -3.24 -1.01 -7.92
C TYR A 43 -3.62 -1.42 -6.51
N LEU A 44 -3.32 -0.57 -5.53
CA LEU A 44 -4.04 -0.56 -4.26
C LEU A 44 -5.30 0.26 -4.44
N THR A 45 -6.45 -0.39 -4.30
CA THR A 45 -7.76 0.22 -4.48
C THR A 45 -8.39 0.49 -3.12
N TYR A 46 -8.85 1.71 -2.93
CA TYR A 46 -9.55 2.19 -1.76
C TYR A 46 -10.98 2.56 -2.16
N PHE A 47 -11.97 2.08 -1.41
CA PHE A 47 -13.37 2.39 -1.71
C PHE A 47 -14.24 2.50 -0.48
N GLU A 48 -15.10 3.51 -0.49
CA GLU A 48 -16.02 3.76 0.62
C GLU A 48 -17.10 2.70 0.57
N ASP A 49 -17.28 1.98 1.66
CA ASP A 49 -18.33 0.98 1.84
C ASP A 49 -19.07 1.24 3.16
N MET A 50 -20.16 0.53 3.42
CA MET A 50 -20.95 0.66 4.66
C MET A 50 -20.82 -0.60 5.50
N GLU A 51 -20.18 -0.49 6.67
CA GLU A 51 -20.17 -1.53 7.69
C GLU A 51 -20.95 -1.02 8.91
N ASP A 52 -21.95 -1.78 9.37
CA ASP A 52 -22.81 -1.41 10.51
C ASP A 52 -23.42 0.00 10.43
N GLY A 53 -23.77 0.43 9.21
CA GLY A 53 -24.35 1.75 8.96
C GLY A 53 -23.36 2.91 9.05
N GLN A 54 -22.06 2.64 9.16
CA GLN A 54 -21.00 3.65 9.13
C GLN A 54 -20.17 3.53 7.85
N PRO A 55 -19.77 4.65 7.24
CA PRO A 55 -18.87 4.62 6.09
C PRO A 55 -17.49 4.16 6.55
N VAL A 56 -17.00 3.08 5.95
CA VAL A 56 -15.66 2.55 6.16
C VAL A 56 -14.85 2.62 4.86
N MET A 57 -13.54 2.78 4.98
CA MET A 57 -12.65 2.76 3.84
C MET A 57 -12.08 1.36 3.68
N VAL A 58 -12.53 0.63 2.66
CA VAL A 58 -12.05 -0.71 2.34
C VAL A 58 -10.84 -0.63 1.43
N THR A 59 -9.83 -1.48 1.67
CA THR A 59 -8.62 -1.58 0.84
C THR A 59 -8.56 -2.95 0.16
N SER A 60 -8.19 -2.97 -1.11
CA SER A 60 -8.14 -4.17 -1.96
C SER A 60 -6.97 -4.09 -2.96
N LEU A 61 -6.58 -5.24 -3.51
CA LEU A 61 -5.61 -5.29 -4.61
C LEU A 61 -6.36 -5.43 -5.94
N THR A 62 -6.07 -4.56 -6.91
CA THR A 62 -6.64 -4.63 -8.25
C THR A 62 -5.56 -4.82 -9.29
N SER A 63 -5.71 -5.83 -10.14
CA SER A 63 -4.92 -5.97 -11.37
C SER A 63 -5.75 -5.52 -12.56
N ILE A 64 -5.26 -4.59 -13.38
CA ILE A 64 -5.95 -4.08 -14.58
C ILE A 64 -5.14 -4.45 -15.82
N LYS A 65 -5.80 -5.05 -16.81
CA LYS A 65 -5.31 -5.28 -18.17
C LYS A 65 -6.01 -4.35 -19.15
N GLN A 66 -5.28 -3.85 -20.15
CA GLN A 66 -5.79 -2.91 -21.15
C GLN A 66 -5.62 -3.44 -22.57
N LYS A 67 -6.69 -3.36 -23.39
CA LYS A 67 -6.68 -3.67 -24.81
C LYS A 67 -7.34 -2.52 -25.59
N GLY A 68 -6.52 -1.57 -26.03
CA GLY A 68 -6.99 -0.32 -26.62
C GLY A 68 -7.71 0.54 -25.58
N THR A 69 -8.98 0.82 -25.82
CA THR A 69 -9.83 1.54 -24.87
C THR A 69 -10.47 0.62 -23.83
N ARG A 70 -10.62 -0.68 -24.09
CA ARG A 70 -11.24 -1.60 -23.14
C ARG A 70 -10.25 -1.95 -22.03
N ILE A 71 -10.74 -1.99 -20.80
CA ILE A 71 -10.03 -2.55 -19.66
C ILE A 71 -10.80 -3.72 -19.06
N ILE A 72 -10.05 -4.68 -18.54
CA ILE A 72 -10.56 -5.77 -17.72
C ILE A 72 -9.67 -5.82 -16.50
N GLY A 73 -10.25 -5.72 -15.30
CA GLY A 73 -9.54 -5.82 -14.05
C GLY A 73 -10.13 -6.88 -13.14
N LYS A 74 -9.33 -7.32 -12.17
CA LYS A 74 -9.76 -8.17 -11.06
C LYS A 74 -9.38 -7.47 -9.76
N ASN A 75 -10.37 -7.18 -8.94
CA ASN A 75 -10.23 -6.68 -7.58
C ASN A 75 -10.32 -7.85 -6.60
N THR A 76 -9.44 -7.93 -5.61
CA THR A 76 -9.46 -8.99 -4.59
C THR A 76 -9.35 -8.35 -3.21
N LEU A 77 -10.30 -8.68 -2.33
CA LEU A 77 -10.33 -8.27 -0.94
C LEU A 77 -9.45 -9.17 -0.07
N PRO A 78 -9.06 -8.69 1.14
CA PRO A 78 -8.30 -9.50 2.10
C PRO A 78 -8.99 -10.80 2.53
N ASP A 79 -10.33 -10.84 2.52
CA ASP A 79 -11.13 -12.02 2.85
C ASP A 79 -11.25 -13.05 1.70
N GLY A 80 -10.63 -12.75 0.55
CA GLY A 80 -10.62 -13.61 -0.63
C GLY A 80 -11.77 -13.39 -1.60
N ARG A 81 -12.75 -12.54 -1.28
CA ARG A 81 -13.78 -12.14 -2.26
C ARG A 81 -13.13 -11.39 -3.42
N SER A 82 -13.68 -11.54 -4.62
CA SER A 82 -13.17 -10.85 -5.80
C SER A 82 -14.28 -10.35 -6.72
N TRP A 83 -13.98 -9.24 -7.40
CA TRP A 83 -14.83 -8.62 -8.41
C TRP A 83 -14.08 -8.50 -9.71
N THR A 84 -14.78 -8.79 -10.80
CA THR A 84 -14.35 -8.45 -12.15
C THR A 84 -14.78 -7.02 -12.45
N ILE A 85 -13.86 -6.23 -13.01
CA ILE A 85 -14.09 -4.86 -13.49
C ILE A 85 -14.00 -4.89 -15.02
N ASP A 86 -15.04 -4.48 -15.74
CA ASP A 86 -15.02 -4.36 -17.21
C ASP A 86 -15.47 -2.96 -17.60
N GLY A 87 -14.61 -2.24 -18.32
CA GLY A 87 -14.85 -0.85 -18.66
C GLY A 87 -14.16 -0.40 -19.93
N ASN A 88 -14.43 0.85 -20.30
CA ASN A 88 -13.81 1.50 -21.44
C ASN A 88 -13.30 2.88 -21.06
N ILE A 89 -12.15 3.24 -21.62
CA ILE A 89 -11.66 4.61 -21.64
C ILE A 89 -12.58 5.42 -22.55
N VAL A 90 -13.14 6.50 -22.02
CA VAL A 90 -14.07 7.40 -22.70
C VAL A 90 -13.57 8.85 -22.65
N GLY A 91 -13.84 9.58 -23.72
CA GLY A 91 -13.53 11.00 -23.83
C GLY A 91 -12.04 11.33 -23.64
N THR A 92 -11.75 12.30 -22.78
CA THR A 92 -10.43 12.90 -22.58
C THR A 92 -9.63 12.31 -21.41
N GLY A 93 -9.93 11.08 -21.00
CA GLY A 93 -9.21 10.40 -19.91
C GLY A 93 -10.10 10.01 -18.74
N HIS A 94 -11.29 9.51 -19.03
CA HIS A 94 -12.16 8.87 -18.04
C HIS A 94 -12.28 7.39 -18.37
N VAL A 95 -12.66 6.58 -17.38
CA VAL A 95 -12.93 5.16 -17.52
C VAL A 95 -14.32 4.92 -16.94
N ALA A 96 -15.21 4.35 -17.75
CA ALA A 96 -16.56 4.01 -17.32
C ALA A 96 -16.81 2.53 -17.57
N GLY A 97 -17.51 1.87 -16.67
CA GLY A 97 -17.74 0.44 -16.78
C GLY A 97 -18.64 -0.12 -15.71
N VAL A 98 -18.62 -1.44 -15.61
CA VAL A 98 -19.35 -2.23 -14.62
C VAL A 98 -18.39 -3.08 -13.82
N TYR A 99 -18.75 -3.37 -12.59
CA TYR A 99 -18.10 -4.40 -11.80
C TYR A 99 -19.14 -5.46 -11.41
N SER A 100 -18.69 -6.69 -11.26
CA SER A 100 -19.52 -7.83 -10.85
C SER A 100 -18.72 -8.75 -9.94
N ALA A 101 -19.34 -9.25 -8.88
CA ALA A 101 -18.73 -10.25 -8.02
C ALA A 101 -18.45 -11.55 -8.78
N ASP A 102 -17.35 -12.21 -8.48
CA ASP A 102 -16.96 -13.47 -9.13
C ASP A 102 -17.62 -14.70 -8.47
N ALA A 103 -18.11 -14.57 -7.23
CA ALA A 103 -18.67 -15.67 -6.47
C ALA A 103 -20.09 -16.03 -6.95
N THR A 104 -20.40 -17.31 -7.09
CA THR A 104 -21.69 -17.80 -7.65
C THR A 104 -22.93 -17.40 -6.83
N TYR A 105 -22.75 -17.04 -5.56
CA TYR A 105 -23.84 -16.64 -4.66
C TYR A 105 -23.85 -15.14 -4.34
N ASP A 106 -22.89 -14.39 -4.90
CA ASP A 106 -22.82 -12.94 -4.75
C ASP A 106 -23.22 -12.32 -6.09
N ASP A 107 -24.44 -11.79 -6.13
CA ASP A 107 -24.98 -11.09 -7.31
C ASP A 107 -24.61 -9.59 -7.30
N GLY A 108 -23.64 -9.19 -6.47
CA GLY A 108 -23.17 -7.82 -6.36
C GLY A 108 -22.72 -7.29 -7.72
N VAL A 109 -23.45 -6.31 -8.25
CA VAL A 109 -23.18 -5.67 -9.53
C VAL A 109 -23.32 -4.17 -9.39
N GLY A 110 -22.45 -3.44 -10.08
CA GLY A 110 -22.50 -1.99 -10.09
C GLY A 110 -21.83 -1.39 -11.31
N SER A 111 -21.81 -0.08 -11.32
CA SER A 111 -21.12 0.75 -12.30
C SER A 111 -20.08 1.63 -11.62
N PHE A 112 -19.09 2.04 -12.40
CA PHE A 112 -18.08 2.98 -11.94
C PHE A 112 -17.78 4.03 -13.01
N TYR A 113 -17.31 5.18 -12.54
CA TYR A 113 -16.82 6.26 -13.37
C TYR A 113 -15.56 6.83 -12.72
N LEU A 114 -14.42 6.66 -13.37
CA LEU A 114 -13.10 7.04 -12.89
C LEU A 114 -12.48 8.07 -13.83
N LYS A 115 -11.69 8.98 -13.29
CA LYS A 115 -10.81 9.87 -14.02
C LYS A 115 -9.39 9.33 -13.95
N ILE A 116 -8.65 9.43 -15.05
CA ILE A 116 -7.24 9.10 -15.12
C ILE A 116 -6.44 10.32 -14.66
N ASN A 117 -5.65 10.17 -13.60
CA ASN A 117 -4.85 11.23 -13.00
C ASN A 117 -3.39 10.76 -12.85
N GLY A 118 -2.60 10.96 -13.91
CA GLY A 118 -1.27 10.39 -14.02
C GLY A 118 -1.34 8.86 -14.03
N ASP A 119 -0.68 8.22 -13.07
CA ASP A 119 -0.71 6.77 -12.90
C ASP A 119 -1.91 6.26 -12.08
N ASN A 120 -2.66 7.16 -11.43
CA ASN A 120 -3.76 6.80 -10.54
C ASN A 120 -5.12 6.95 -11.23
N LEU A 121 -6.15 6.29 -10.68
CA LEU A 121 -7.54 6.49 -11.06
C LEU A 121 -8.33 6.96 -9.84
N ASP A 122 -9.20 7.95 -10.00
CA ASP A 122 -10.07 8.41 -8.92
C ASP A 122 -11.47 8.73 -9.45
N GLY A 123 -12.50 8.42 -8.66
CA GLY A 123 -13.86 8.66 -9.11
C GLY A 123 -14.91 8.11 -8.18
N MET A 124 -16.00 7.59 -8.75
CA MET A 124 -17.16 7.11 -8.01
C MET A 124 -17.60 5.74 -8.51
N TRP A 125 -18.30 5.05 -7.62
CA TRP A 125 -19.01 3.83 -7.93
C TRP A 125 -20.44 3.90 -7.42
N SER A 126 -21.30 3.10 -8.03
CA SER A 126 -22.64 2.82 -7.52
C SER A 126 -23.01 1.38 -7.83
N GLY A 127 -23.50 0.65 -6.85
CA GLY A 127 -23.87 -0.75 -7.01
C GLY A 127 -24.99 -1.16 -6.08
N TYR A 128 -25.56 -2.32 -6.39
CA TYR A 128 -26.60 -2.93 -5.60
C TYR A 128 -25.98 -3.98 -4.68
N ASP A 129 -26.19 -3.81 -3.38
CA ASP A 129 -25.86 -4.80 -2.38
C ASP A 129 -27.02 -5.80 -2.27
N ASN A 130 -26.75 -7.04 -2.68
CA ASN A 130 -27.77 -8.09 -2.68
C ASN A 130 -28.12 -8.57 -1.27
N GLU A 131 -27.22 -8.46 -0.29
CA GLU A 131 -27.44 -8.88 1.10
C GLU A 131 -28.35 -7.88 1.81
N ASN A 132 -28.03 -6.59 1.69
CA ASN A 132 -28.78 -5.52 2.35
C ASN A 132 -29.97 -4.99 1.53
N LYS A 133 -30.10 -5.40 0.26
CA LYS A 133 -31.13 -4.94 -0.68
C LYS A 133 -31.14 -3.42 -0.88
N THR A 134 -29.97 -2.79 -0.80
CA THR A 134 -29.80 -1.34 -0.94
C THR A 134 -28.89 -1.00 -2.11
N THR A 135 -29.07 0.20 -2.67
CA THR A 135 -28.08 0.78 -3.57
C THR A 135 -27.12 1.62 -2.76
N ALA A 136 -25.83 1.33 -2.90
CA ALA A 136 -24.76 2.12 -2.32
C ALA A 136 -24.01 2.87 -3.41
N SER A 137 -23.34 3.94 -3.01
CA SER A 137 -22.41 4.67 -3.86
C SER A 137 -21.32 5.28 -3.00
N GLY A 138 -20.10 5.32 -3.53
CA GLY A 138 -18.96 5.84 -2.80
C GLY A 138 -17.84 6.30 -3.73
N ARG A 139 -16.77 6.80 -3.13
CA ARG A 139 -15.53 7.10 -3.84
C ARG A 139 -14.74 5.83 -4.16
N TYR A 140 -14.09 5.84 -5.32
CA TYR A 140 -13.04 4.87 -5.69
C TYR A 140 -11.72 5.61 -5.85
N PHE A 141 -10.64 5.04 -5.30
CA PHE A 141 -9.27 5.46 -5.56
C PHE A 141 -8.41 4.26 -5.91
N PHE A 142 -7.81 4.25 -7.08
CA PHE A 142 -6.86 3.25 -7.52
C PHE A 142 -5.48 3.90 -7.54
N LYS A 143 -4.65 3.56 -6.56
CA LYS A 143 -3.26 4.01 -6.50
C LYS A 143 -2.36 2.96 -7.11
N LYS A 144 -1.67 3.29 -8.21
CA LYS A 144 -0.81 2.31 -8.91
C LYS A 144 0.32 1.86 -8.00
N LYS A 145 0.50 0.56 -7.84
CA LYS A 145 1.54 0.01 -6.99
C LYS A 145 2.91 0.44 -7.52
N ALA A 146 3.74 0.98 -6.63
CA ALA A 146 5.04 1.49 -7.01
C ALA A 146 5.96 0.34 -7.46
N GLN A 147 6.71 0.56 -8.54
CA GLN A 147 7.74 -0.37 -8.99
C GLN A 147 9.00 -0.07 -8.20
N ILE A 148 9.17 -0.77 -7.08
CA ILE A 148 10.28 -0.56 -6.15
C ILE A 148 11.19 -1.77 -6.07
N THR A 149 12.44 -1.51 -5.71
CA THR A 149 13.37 -2.53 -5.20
C THR A 149 13.58 -2.30 -3.71
N ILE A 150 13.63 -3.38 -2.94
CA ILE A 150 13.98 -3.34 -1.53
C ILE A 150 15.37 -3.96 -1.38
N SER A 151 16.23 -3.29 -0.62
CA SER A 151 17.52 -3.83 -0.23
C SER A 151 17.80 -3.48 1.22
N GLU A 152 18.78 -4.16 1.80
CA GLU A 152 19.42 -3.69 3.03
C GLU A 152 19.95 -2.27 2.82
N ALA A 153 19.82 -1.45 3.85
CA ALA A 153 20.39 -0.12 3.88
C ALA A 153 21.89 -0.20 4.18
N THR A 154 22.65 0.71 3.59
CA THR A 154 24.08 0.89 3.85
C THR A 154 24.32 2.25 4.51
N GLU A 155 25.54 2.49 5.00
CA GLU A 155 25.94 3.80 5.55
C GLU A 155 25.70 4.95 4.55
N ALA A 156 25.83 4.69 3.24
CA ALA A 156 25.56 5.67 2.19
C ALA A 156 24.08 6.10 2.12
N ASP A 157 23.16 5.29 2.66
CA ASP A 157 21.72 5.57 2.65
C ASP A 157 21.27 6.43 3.84
N ILE A 158 22.09 6.56 4.89
CA ILE A 158 21.74 7.28 6.13
C ILE A 158 21.24 8.71 5.86
N PRO A 159 21.92 9.53 5.02
CA PRO A 159 21.42 10.87 4.73
C PRO A 159 20.01 10.85 4.12
N SER A 160 19.70 9.88 3.26
CA SER A 160 18.38 9.76 2.64
C SER A 160 17.31 9.32 3.65
N ILE A 161 17.65 8.40 4.56
CA ILE A 161 16.75 7.94 5.63
C ILE A 161 16.42 9.09 6.58
N LEU A 162 17.43 9.84 7.03
CA LEU A 162 17.24 10.98 7.92
C LEU A 162 16.41 12.08 7.24
N ASN A 163 16.72 12.42 5.98
CA ASN A 163 15.96 13.39 5.22
C ASN A 163 14.49 12.99 5.03
N LEU A 164 14.20 11.69 4.82
CA LEU A 164 12.83 11.19 4.76
C LEU A 164 12.13 11.22 6.13
N SER A 165 12.88 11.04 7.23
CA SER A 165 12.31 11.04 8.58
C SER A 165 11.80 12.40 9.04
N ILE A 166 12.45 13.50 8.62
CA ILE A 166 12.11 14.86 9.06
C ILE A 166 10.64 15.21 8.77
N PRO A 167 10.13 15.14 7.52
CA PRO A 167 8.74 15.49 7.25
C PRO A 167 7.73 14.46 7.79
N LEU A 168 8.16 13.25 8.18
CA LEU A 168 7.28 12.18 8.66
C LEU A 168 7.12 12.19 10.18
N PHE A 169 8.22 12.44 10.91
CA PHE A 169 8.30 12.25 12.35
C PHE A 169 8.92 13.44 13.09
N GLY A 170 9.55 14.36 12.36
CA GLY A 170 10.25 15.51 12.93
C GLY A 170 11.76 15.38 12.93
N GLU A 171 12.44 16.53 12.88
CA GLU A 171 13.89 16.59 13.02
C GLU A 171 14.33 16.07 14.40
N GLY A 172 15.37 15.23 14.44
CA GLY A 172 15.89 14.62 15.67
C GLY A 172 15.12 13.41 16.19
N TYR A 173 14.05 12.98 15.51
CA TYR A 173 13.27 11.80 15.90
C TYR A 173 14.11 10.51 15.85
N ILE A 174 14.85 10.32 14.74
CA ILE A 174 15.84 9.25 14.58
C ILE A 174 17.23 9.90 14.70
N LYS A 175 18.06 9.36 15.59
CA LYS A 175 19.43 9.85 15.83
C LYS A 175 20.46 8.90 15.23
N ASP A 176 20.35 7.62 15.53
CA ASP A 176 21.38 6.63 15.21
C ASP A 176 20.85 5.56 14.25
N VAL A 177 20.94 5.82 12.94
CA VAL A 177 20.58 4.82 11.90
C VAL A 177 21.65 3.73 11.79
N SER A 178 22.92 4.09 12.01
CA SER A 178 24.07 3.17 11.93
C SER A 178 23.93 1.97 12.87
N ASP A 179 23.27 2.11 14.01
CA ASP A 179 23.02 1.00 14.93
C ASP A 179 22.14 -0.09 14.30
N TYR A 180 21.21 0.28 13.42
CA TYR A 180 20.36 -0.68 12.71
C TYR A 180 21.07 -1.32 11.50
N ILE A 181 22.09 -0.65 10.95
CA ILE A 181 22.85 -1.12 9.78
C ILE A 181 23.99 -2.05 10.23
N ASN A 182 24.75 -1.65 11.27
CA ASN A 182 26.00 -2.32 11.63
C ASN A 182 25.85 -3.36 12.73
N SER A 183 24.75 -3.33 13.50
CA SER A 183 24.55 -4.30 14.58
C SER A 183 24.12 -5.66 14.04
N GLN A 184 24.65 -6.74 14.64
CA GLN A 184 24.17 -8.11 14.40
C GLN A 184 22.67 -8.26 14.73
N ASP A 185 22.13 -7.43 15.62
CA ASP A 185 20.72 -7.45 16.00
C ASP A 185 19.87 -6.46 15.19
N GLY A 186 20.51 -5.47 14.55
CA GLY A 186 19.88 -4.46 13.71
C GLY A 186 19.46 -4.98 12.33
N ALA A 187 18.41 -4.39 11.78
CA ALA A 187 17.99 -4.57 10.40
C ALA A 187 17.46 -3.23 9.87
N ALA A 188 18.08 -2.74 8.81
CA ALA A 188 17.65 -1.53 8.12
C ALA A 188 17.42 -1.84 6.64
N PHE A 189 16.30 -1.38 6.10
CA PHE A 189 15.93 -1.57 4.70
C PHE A 189 15.55 -0.24 4.07
N VAL A 190 15.80 -0.12 2.77
CA VAL A 190 15.36 1.00 1.95
C VAL A 190 14.60 0.51 0.73
N ALA A 191 13.54 1.22 0.38
CA ALA A 191 12.82 1.05 -0.87
C ALA A 191 13.29 2.11 -1.87
N ARG A 192 13.73 1.67 -3.06
CA ARG A 192 14.17 2.55 -4.14
C ARG A 192 13.24 2.50 -5.34
N GLU A 193 13.00 3.67 -5.91
CA GLU A 193 12.31 3.86 -7.18
C GLU A 193 13.19 4.74 -8.06
N ASN A 194 13.60 4.24 -9.23
CA ASN A 194 14.58 4.92 -10.10
C ASN A 194 15.83 5.39 -9.33
N ASP A 195 16.44 4.47 -8.56
CA ASP A 195 17.61 4.68 -7.69
C ASP A 195 17.44 5.69 -6.54
N LYS A 196 16.28 6.33 -6.41
CA LYS A 196 15.97 7.24 -5.30
C LYS A 196 15.33 6.48 -4.15
N VAL A 197 15.84 6.67 -2.93
CA VAL A 197 15.20 6.17 -1.71
C VAL A 197 13.86 6.89 -1.49
N VAL A 198 12.77 6.12 -1.47
CA VAL A 198 11.39 6.60 -1.29
C VAL A 198 10.72 6.07 -0.03
N GLY A 199 11.37 5.13 0.66
CA GLY A 199 10.94 4.66 1.97
C GLY A 199 12.04 3.86 2.66
N TYR A 200 11.86 3.60 3.95
CA TYR A 200 12.78 2.83 4.76
C TYR A 200 12.05 2.11 5.90
N ALA A 201 12.68 1.06 6.43
CA ALA A 201 12.26 0.37 7.65
C ALA A 201 13.47 0.15 8.57
N LEU A 202 13.27 0.38 9.86
CA LEU A 202 14.23 0.11 10.92
C LEU A 202 13.62 -0.91 11.88
N ALA A 203 14.30 -2.02 12.07
CA ALA A 203 13.92 -3.09 12.97
C ALA A 203 15.13 -3.62 13.73
N LYS A 204 14.92 -4.20 14.90
CA LYS A 204 16.00 -4.88 15.63
C LYS A 204 15.46 -6.03 16.46
N ARG A 205 16.30 -7.04 16.68
CA ARG A 205 16.12 -7.96 17.80
C ARG A 205 16.46 -7.21 19.08
N CYS A 206 15.64 -7.36 20.10
CA CYS A 206 15.88 -6.77 21.40
C CYS A 206 16.91 -7.59 22.17
N GLU A 207 17.80 -6.90 22.87
CA GLU A 207 18.65 -7.54 23.86
C GLU A 207 17.79 -8.04 25.03
N LYS A 208 18.35 -8.95 25.84
CA LYS A 208 17.64 -9.44 27.02
C LYS A 208 17.41 -8.30 28.00
N ASN A 209 16.16 -8.11 28.40
CA ASN A 209 15.74 -7.05 29.32
C ASN A 209 15.74 -5.64 28.71
N ASP A 210 15.57 -5.53 27.38
CA ASP A 210 15.50 -4.24 26.64
C ASP A 210 14.10 -3.62 26.69
N LEU A 211 13.11 -4.28 27.32
CA LEU A 211 11.73 -3.76 27.40
C LEU A 211 11.64 -2.35 27.97
N ARG A 212 12.46 -2.03 28.98
CA ARG A 212 12.42 -0.69 29.61
C ARG A 212 12.79 0.42 28.62
N ASN A 213 13.67 0.13 27.67
CA ASN A 213 14.06 1.10 26.65
C ASN A 213 12.96 1.29 25.59
N LEU A 214 12.06 0.31 25.43
CA LEU A 214 10.95 0.37 24.49
C LEU A 214 9.67 0.96 25.07
N PHE A 215 9.39 0.65 26.34
CA PHE A 215 8.10 0.91 26.98
C PHE A 215 8.19 1.79 28.23
N GLY A 216 9.38 2.12 28.71
CA GLY A 216 9.55 2.77 30.02
C GLY A 216 9.35 1.78 31.19
N GLU A 217 9.06 2.30 32.37
CA GLU A 217 8.87 1.50 33.60
C GLU A 217 7.44 0.93 33.76
N ASP A 218 6.64 0.92 32.69
CA ASP A 218 5.21 0.60 32.78
C ASP A 218 4.89 -0.84 33.18
N GLU A 219 4.10 -1.01 34.24
CA GLU A 219 3.73 -2.30 34.85
C GLU A 219 2.70 -3.10 34.03
N LYS A 220 2.22 -2.59 32.90
CA LYS A 220 1.09 -3.18 32.12
C LYS A 220 1.51 -4.02 30.91
N ILE A 221 2.79 -4.37 30.79
CA ILE A 221 3.28 -5.21 29.68
C ILE A 221 2.76 -6.64 29.86
N SER A 222 2.29 -7.25 28.77
CA SER A 222 1.75 -8.61 28.82
C SER A 222 2.83 -9.66 29.09
N VAL A 223 2.46 -10.72 29.81
CA VAL A 223 3.38 -11.76 30.32
C VAL A 223 4.20 -12.43 29.20
N ASP A 224 3.58 -12.65 28.03
CA ASP A 224 4.23 -13.21 26.85
C ASP A 224 5.36 -12.32 26.32
N ILE A 225 5.15 -11.00 26.27
CA ILE A 225 6.18 -10.02 25.88
C ILE A 225 7.31 -10.01 26.91
N THR A 226 6.99 -9.96 28.21
CA THR A 226 7.99 -10.01 29.29
C THR A 226 8.82 -11.29 29.23
N HIS A 227 8.19 -12.42 28.92
CA HIS A 227 8.89 -13.69 28.77
C HIS A 227 9.81 -13.69 27.54
N ALA A 228 9.31 -13.25 26.37
CA ALA A 228 10.09 -13.18 25.14
C ALA A 228 11.31 -12.27 25.28
N ASP A 229 11.17 -11.12 25.95
CA ASP A 229 12.28 -10.22 26.25
C ASP A 229 13.36 -10.88 27.12
N LYS A 230 12.98 -11.48 28.25
CA LYS A 230 13.92 -12.21 29.12
C LYS A 230 14.64 -13.35 28.39
N ALA A 231 13.94 -14.00 27.47
CA ALA A 231 14.49 -15.08 26.65
C ALA A 231 15.38 -14.59 25.49
N GLY A 232 15.32 -13.30 25.11
CA GLY A 232 16.04 -12.75 23.96
C GLY A 232 15.38 -13.09 22.62
N TYR A 233 14.06 -13.29 22.63
CA TYR A 233 13.24 -13.62 21.45
C TYR A 233 12.29 -12.49 21.04
N LEU A 234 12.40 -11.31 21.66
CA LEU A 234 11.62 -10.14 21.30
C LEU A 234 12.28 -9.41 20.12
N GLY A 235 11.48 -8.97 19.17
CA GLY A 235 11.90 -8.08 18.10
C GLY A 235 10.99 -6.86 18.03
N VAL A 236 11.51 -5.77 17.48
CA VAL A 236 10.75 -4.54 17.26
C VAL A 236 10.94 -4.07 15.84
N ILE A 237 9.85 -3.76 15.15
CA ILE A 237 9.88 -2.97 13.91
C ILE A 237 9.65 -1.53 14.35
N LYS A 238 10.73 -0.80 14.59
CA LYS A 238 10.71 0.48 15.31
C LYS A 238 10.08 1.60 14.49
N THR A 239 10.42 1.69 13.21
CA THR A 239 9.97 2.76 12.34
C THR A 239 9.85 2.27 10.90
N ILE A 240 8.76 2.65 10.24
CA ILE A 240 8.64 2.56 8.77
C ILE A 240 8.27 3.96 8.28
N GLY A 241 9.12 4.52 7.41
CA GLY A 241 8.89 5.79 6.78
C GLY A 241 8.69 5.63 5.28
N VAL A 242 7.66 6.26 4.72
CA VAL A 242 7.43 6.33 3.27
C VAL A 242 7.21 7.77 2.88
N SER A 243 7.92 8.24 1.85
CA SER A 243 7.78 9.57 1.28
C SER A 243 6.29 9.93 1.11
N PRO A 244 5.84 11.12 1.56
CA PRO A 244 4.43 11.50 1.50
C PRO A 244 3.81 11.35 0.10
N GLN A 245 4.59 11.63 -0.95
CA GLN A 245 4.16 11.54 -2.35
C GLN A 245 3.99 10.09 -2.85
N ARG A 246 4.50 9.11 -2.10
CA ARG A 246 4.47 7.68 -2.43
C ARG A 246 3.69 6.84 -1.42
N GLN A 247 2.98 7.47 -0.49
CA GLN A 247 2.10 6.78 0.46
C GLN A 247 0.85 6.21 -0.21
N GLY A 248 0.46 5.00 0.18
CA GLY A 248 -0.66 4.26 -0.41
C GLY A 248 -0.33 3.59 -1.74
N HIS A 249 0.96 3.41 -2.06
CA HIS A 249 1.43 2.71 -3.27
C HIS A 249 2.08 1.34 -2.95
N GLY A 250 1.84 0.78 -1.76
CA GLY A 250 2.32 -0.55 -1.36
C GLY A 250 3.74 -0.60 -0.78
N ILE A 251 4.46 0.54 -0.74
CA ILE A 251 5.85 0.60 -0.27
C ILE A 251 5.98 0.20 1.21
N GLY A 252 5.09 0.73 2.07
CA GLY A 252 5.13 0.45 3.50
C GLY A 252 4.86 -1.02 3.83
N GLU A 253 3.95 -1.66 3.10
CA GLU A 253 3.66 -3.09 3.21
C GLU A 253 4.87 -3.95 2.82
N ALA A 254 5.51 -3.61 1.70
CA ALA A 254 6.66 -4.35 1.21
C ALA A 254 7.86 -4.23 2.18
N LEU A 255 8.11 -3.02 2.70
CA LEU A 255 9.12 -2.79 3.75
C LEU A 255 8.80 -3.51 5.06
N PHE A 256 7.53 -3.55 5.46
CA PHE A 256 7.10 -4.27 6.66
C PHE A 256 7.35 -5.77 6.54
N LYS A 257 6.99 -6.39 5.40
CA LYS A 257 7.23 -7.81 5.12
C LYS A 257 8.71 -8.16 5.21
N GLU A 258 9.58 -7.34 4.63
CA GLU A 258 11.02 -7.56 4.66
C GLU A 258 11.56 -7.47 6.10
N ALA A 259 11.16 -6.45 6.85
CA ALA A 259 11.55 -6.28 8.25
C ALA A 259 11.07 -7.45 9.14
N GLU A 260 9.81 -7.88 8.98
CA GLU A 260 9.26 -9.03 9.70
C GLU A 260 10.02 -10.33 9.35
N SER A 261 10.29 -10.58 8.06
CA SER A 261 11.05 -11.76 7.61
C SER A 261 12.44 -11.79 8.23
N ARG A 262 13.15 -10.66 8.22
CA ARG A 262 14.48 -10.57 8.81
C ARG A 262 14.47 -10.82 10.32
N LEU A 263 13.46 -10.36 11.05
CA LEU A 263 13.33 -10.66 12.47
C LEU A 263 13.07 -12.16 12.71
N LYS A 264 12.22 -12.79 11.89
CA LYS A 264 11.98 -14.25 11.94
C LYS A 264 13.28 -15.04 11.74
N GLU A 265 14.08 -14.67 10.74
CA GLU A 265 15.39 -15.27 10.47
C GLU A 265 16.36 -15.14 11.64
N LYS A 266 16.28 -14.05 12.40
CA LYS A 266 17.06 -13.82 13.63
C LYS A 266 16.53 -14.56 14.86
N GLY A 267 15.54 -15.44 14.69
CA GLY A 267 14.98 -16.27 15.75
C GLY A 267 14.01 -15.54 16.69
N VAL A 268 13.51 -14.36 16.29
CA VAL A 268 12.46 -13.66 17.03
C VAL A 268 11.19 -14.52 17.06
N LYS A 269 10.48 -14.49 18.19
CA LYS A 269 9.21 -15.22 18.42
C LYS A 269 8.03 -14.29 18.66
N ILE A 270 8.28 -13.08 19.15
CA ILE A 270 7.27 -12.04 19.29
C ILE A 270 7.80 -10.76 18.67
N ILE A 271 7.04 -10.16 17.76
CA ILE A 271 7.34 -8.84 17.21
C ILE A 271 6.40 -7.81 17.83
N VAL A 272 6.97 -6.69 18.24
CA VAL A 272 6.25 -5.48 18.65
C VAL A 272 6.40 -4.41 17.57
N VAL A 273 5.32 -3.66 17.34
CA VAL A 273 5.32 -2.50 16.44
C VAL A 273 4.70 -1.31 17.16
N PRO A 274 5.42 -0.19 17.35
CA PRO A 274 4.84 1.06 17.80
C PRO A 274 4.15 1.79 16.64
N GLY A 275 2.92 2.23 16.87
CA GLY A 275 2.15 3.09 15.98
C GLY A 275 2.00 4.49 16.56
N TRP A 276 2.24 5.50 15.72
CA TRP A 276 2.06 6.90 16.11
C TRP A 276 0.57 7.24 16.10
N VAL A 277 0.06 7.77 17.21
CA VAL A 277 -1.34 8.21 17.33
C VAL A 277 -1.40 9.73 17.24
N ASP A 278 -2.13 10.23 16.24
CA ASP A 278 -2.43 11.66 16.08
C ASP A 278 -3.93 11.88 16.02
N ASN A 279 -4.46 12.76 16.88
CA ASN A 279 -5.89 13.08 16.99
C ASN A 279 -6.77 11.81 17.07
N GLY A 280 -6.33 10.81 17.84
CA GLY A 280 -7.04 9.54 18.04
C GLY A 280 -6.91 8.52 16.90
N LYS A 281 -6.25 8.85 15.80
CA LYS A 281 -6.00 7.94 14.67
C LYS A 281 -4.59 7.40 14.72
N THR A 282 -4.40 6.09 14.54
CA THR A 282 -3.07 5.49 14.45
C THR A 282 -2.69 5.34 12.99
N ASN A 283 -1.51 5.84 12.62
CA ASN A 283 -1.06 5.86 11.22
C ASN A 283 -0.88 4.47 10.59
N ILE A 284 -0.71 3.42 11.39
CA ILE A 284 -0.46 2.05 10.94
C ILE A 284 -1.59 1.07 11.25
N ASP A 285 -2.75 1.52 11.76
CA ASP A 285 -3.87 0.61 12.16
C ASP A 285 -4.23 -0.38 11.02
N GLY A 286 -4.38 0.12 9.79
CA GLY A 286 -4.70 -0.71 8.63
C GLY A 286 -3.61 -1.74 8.27
N LEU A 287 -2.34 -1.35 8.41
CA LEU A 287 -1.20 -2.25 8.17
C LEU A 287 -1.14 -3.35 9.23
N MET A 288 -1.36 -3.00 10.50
CA MET A 288 -1.33 -3.96 11.60
C MET A 288 -2.46 -4.98 11.47
N LYS A 289 -3.69 -4.53 11.14
CA LYS A 289 -4.82 -5.42 10.87
C LYS A 289 -4.50 -6.38 9.71
N HIS A 290 -3.91 -5.89 8.62
CA HIS A 290 -3.55 -6.71 7.47
C HIS A 290 -2.55 -7.83 7.78
N PHE A 291 -1.66 -7.61 8.75
CA PHE A 291 -0.66 -8.61 9.16
C PHE A 291 -1.02 -9.36 10.46
N ASP A 292 -2.27 -9.30 10.91
CA ASP A 292 -2.77 -9.96 12.12
C ASP A 292 -2.05 -9.54 13.42
N TYR A 293 -1.59 -8.29 13.47
CA TYR A 293 -1.06 -7.70 14.70
C TYR A 293 -2.19 -7.17 15.56
N SER A 294 -2.19 -7.54 16.84
CA SER A 294 -3.20 -7.11 17.79
C SER A 294 -2.66 -5.97 18.67
N PRO A 295 -3.44 -4.89 18.89
CA PRO A 295 -3.06 -3.85 19.84
C PRO A 295 -3.08 -4.42 21.26
N PHE A 296 -2.12 -4.04 22.10
CA PHE A 296 -2.07 -4.50 23.50
C PHE A 296 -1.80 -3.39 24.51
N MET A 297 -1.32 -2.22 24.06
CA MET A 297 -1.03 -1.09 24.94
C MET A 297 -1.27 0.22 24.19
N PHE A 298 -1.77 1.22 24.90
CA PHE A 298 -1.93 2.58 24.42
C PHE A 298 -1.51 3.55 25.52
N ASP A 299 -0.63 4.48 25.18
CA ASP A 299 -0.23 5.58 26.04
C ASP A 299 -0.49 6.92 25.31
N PRO A 300 -1.47 7.71 25.76
CA PRO A 300 -1.82 8.99 25.14
C PRO A 300 -0.77 10.09 25.40
N GLU A 301 0.11 9.94 26.40
CA GLU A 301 1.09 10.96 26.79
C GLU A 301 2.54 10.57 26.47
N TYR A 302 2.75 9.46 25.76
CA TYR A 302 4.08 8.89 25.48
C TYR A 302 5.10 9.92 24.94
N TRP A 303 4.66 10.82 24.06
CA TRP A 303 5.54 11.82 23.45
C TRP A 303 5.64 13.12 24.25
N LYS A 304 4.79 13.33 25.25
CA LYS A 304 4.60 14.62 25.94
C LYS A 304 5.90 15.14 26.54
N ALA A 305 6.55 14.34 27.40
CA ALA A 305 7.79 14.74 28.06
C ALA A 305 8.92 15.04 27.07
N ARG A 306 9.05 14.26 25.98
CA ARG A 306 10.10 14.46 24.95
C ARG A 306 9.82 15.68 24.08
N CYS A 307 8.56 15.94 23.76
CA CYS A 307 8.11 17.10 22.99
C CYS A 307 8.23 18.42 23.78
N GLU A 308 7.97 18.38 25.09
CA GLU A 308 8.12 19.51 26.01
C GLU A 308 9.60 19.85 26.27
N LYS A 309 10.48 18.84 26.30
CA LYS A 309 11.94 19.01 26.37
C LYS A 309 12.61 19.34 25.04
N GLU A 310 11.83 19.45 23.96
CA GLU A 310 12.33 19.73 22.60
C GLU A 310 13.41 18.74 22.12
N GLU A 311 13.31 17.47 22.52
CA GLU A 311 14.26 16.44 22.08
C GLU A 311 14.17 16.14 20.57
N PHE A 312 13.05 16.52 19.95
CA PHE A 312 12.80 16.46 18.51
C PHE A 312 11.72 17.49 18.11
N GLN A 313 11.71 17.91 16.85
CA GLN A 313 10.72 18.86 16.31
C GLN A 313 9.46 18.14 15.84
N CYS A 314 8.46 17.96 16.70
CA CYS A 314 7.23 17.25 16.36
C CYS A 314 6.43 17.98 15.25
N PRO A 315 6.16 17.34 14.09
CA PRO A 315 5.42 17.96 12.99
C PRO A 315 3.94 18.18 13.30
N ASN A 316 3.41 17.48 14.32
CA ASN A 316 2.01 17.52 14.73
C ASN A 316 1.77 18.39 15.98
N LYS A 317 2.78 19.13 16.47
CA LYS A 317 2.64 19.99 17.66
C LYS A 317 1.68 21.14 17.35
N LYS A 318 0.55 21.22 18.07
CA LYS A 318 -0.46 22.29 17.92
C LYS A 318 -0.20 23.36 18.99
N GLY A 319 0.49 24.43 18.61
CA GLY A 319 0.90 25.46 19.57
C GLY A 319 1.92 24.91 20.58
N THR A 320 1.61 25.01 21.87
CA THR A 320 2.51 24.56 22.95
C THR A 320 2.26 23.12 23.42
N ALA A 321 1.09 22.54 23.17
CA ALA A 321 0.71 21.24 23.71
C ALA A 321 1.03 20.08 22.76
N CYS A 322 1.64 19.01 23.29
CA CYS A 322 1.77 17.74 22.61
C CYS A 322 0.46 16.95 22.72
N VAL A 323 -0.09 16.52 21.59
CA VAL A 323 -1.35 15.74 21.53
C VAL A 323 -1.15 14.33 20.94
N CYS A 324 0.10 13.94 20.75
CA CYS A 324 0.44 12.66 20.13
C CYS A 324 0.60 11.58 21.19
N GLY A 325 0.04 10.41 20.91
CA GLY A 325 0.23 9.20 21.71
C GLY A 325 0.98 8.11 20.95
N ILE A 326 1.09 6.94 21.57
CA ILE A 326 1.61 5.72 20.96
C ILE A 326 0.64 4.57 21.22
N LYS A 327 0.45 3.72 20.23
CA LYS A 327 -0.26 2.44 20.37
C LYS A 327 0.69 1.33 19.97
N PHE A 328 0.86 0.34 20.84
CA PHE A 328 1.71 -0.81 20.55
C PHE A 328 0.88 -2.00 20.10
N TYR A 329 1.39 -2.68 19.09
CA TYR A 329 0.84 -3.91 18.57
C TYR A 329 1.83 -5.04 18.74
N LYS A 330 1.32 -6.27 18.84
CA LYS A 330 2.12 -7.48 18.94
C LYS A 330 1.63 -8.57 18.02
N LYS A 331 2.54 -9.45 17.64
CA LYS A 331 2.27 -10.71 16.96
C LYS A 331 3.24 -11.79 17.45
N SER A 332 2.69 -12.98 17.71
CA SER A 332 3.51 -14.18 17.89
C SER A 332 3.75 -14.81 16.51
N LEU A 333 5.01 -15.20 16.25
CA LEU A 333 5.47 -15.67 14.93
C LEU A 333 5.33 -17.18 14.72
#